data_AF-A0A961Z5J6-F1
#
_entry.id   AF-A0A961Z5J6-F1
#
_cell.length_a   1.000
_cell.length_b   1.000
_cell.length_c   1.000
_cell.angle_alpha   90.00
_cell.angle_beta   90.00
_cell.angle_gamma   90.00
#
_symmetry.space_group_name_H-M   'P 1'
#
loop_
_entity.id
_entity.type
_entity.pdbx_description
1 polymer ?
#
loop_
_entity_poly.entity_id
_entity_poly.type
_entity_poly.pdbx_seq_one_letter_code
_entity_poly.pdbx_strand_id
1 'polypeptide(L)'
;MIRVGWALTVGLAAAVSMAVAAGPGRAQGAKLRAGSQAAPAAKVCPGAAWARTTPEAVGWSRAKLSAADALAKTMATDAYVVVVGGRVIWTYGAAEKPGNMHSVRKSIASVLFGILADKGKLDRKQTLASLGIDDIGGLSAVERTATVQQLMSARSCIYHPAAYETKSMVKHRPAGGSYRNGKRLNYNHCDFNAIATFY
;
A
#
# COMPACT_ATOMS: atom_id res chain seq x y z
N MET A 1 -26.38 -5.73 -9.30
CA MET A 1 -26.91 -5.57 -7.92
C MET A 1 -27.01 -6.95 -7.28
N ILE A 2 -26.20 -7.23 -6.26
CA ILE A 2 -26.40 -8.34 -5.32
C ILE A 2 -26.44 -7.68 -3.94
N ARG A 3 -27.57 -7.81 -3.24
CA ARG A 3 -27.74 -7.31 -1.87
C ARG A 3 -27.17 -8.36 -0.91
N VAL A 4 -26.12 -8.01 -0.19
CA VAL A 4 -25.71 -8.70 1.03
C VAL A 4 -25.57 -7.62 2.11
N GLY A 5 -26.47 -7.64 3.09
CA GLY A 5 -26.46 -6.72 4.21
C GLY A 5 -25.35 -7.08 5.19
N TRP A 6 -24.50 -6.10 5.52
CA TRP A 6 -23.64 -6.13 6.69
C TRP A 6 -23.57 -4.72 7.29
N ALA A 7 -23.74 -4.66 8.61
CA ALA A 7 -23.66 -3.44 9.40
C ALA A 7 -22.28 -2.79 9.26
N LEU A 8 -22.26 -1.47 9.04
CA LEU A 8 -21.04 -0.67 8.97
C LEU A 8 -20.45 -0.49 10.38
N THR A 9 -19.22 -0.95 10.57
CA THR A 9 -18.30 -0.38 11.56
C THR A 9 -17.17 0.29 10.78
N VAL A 10 -17.06 1.60 10.88
CA VAL A 10 -16.00 2.39 10.22
C VAL A 10 -14.80 2.44 11.18
N GLY A 11 -13.79 1.62 10.93
CA GLY A 11 -12.48 1.73 11.58
C GLY A 11 -11.53 2.53 10.69
N LEU A 12 -11.12 3.73 11.14
CA LEU A 12 -10.13 4.56 10.48
C LEU A 12 -8.73 4.08 10.91
N ALA A 13 -8.02 3.33 10.06
CA ALA A 13 -6.61 3.05 10.27
C ALA A 13 -5.77 4.11 9.54
N ALA A 14 -5.19 5.04 10.30
CA ALA A 14 -4.20 5.99 9.80
C ALA A 14 -2.79 5.41 10.00
N ALA A 15 -2.03 5.27 8.92
CA ALA A 15 -0.59 5.01 8.98
C ALA A 15 0.15 6.34 8.88
N VAL A 16 0.75 6.82 9.97
CA VAL A 16 1.66 7.97 9.96
C VAL A 16 3.09 7.44 9.84
N SER A 17 3.81 7.87 8.79
CA SER A 17 5.26 7.70 8.68
C SER A 17 5.93 9.01 9.06
N MET A 18 6.67 9.07 10.17
CA MET A 18 7.58 10.17 10.47
C MET A 18 9.01 9.77 10.11
N ALA A 19 9.59 10.49 9.14
CA ALA A 19 11.02 10.46 8.89
C ALA A 19 11.67 11.62 9.67
N VAL A 20 12.61 11.32 10.58
CA VAL A 20 13.42 12.34 11.25
C VAL A 20 14.69 12.54 10.43
N ALA A 21 14.88 13.74 9.86
CA ALA A 21 16.11 14.14 9.20
C ALA A 21 17.08 14.73 10.25
N ALA A 22 18.27 14.15 10.37
CA ALA A 22 19.36 14.72 11.16
C ALA A 22 20.21 15.66 10.27
N GLY A 23 20.46 16.88 10.75
CA GLY A 23 21.24 17.92 10.06
C GLY A 23 22.76 17.66 10.06
N PRO A 24 23.54 18.41 9.24
CA PRO A 24 24.95 18.11 9.00
C PRO A 24 25.85 18.72 10.08
N GLY A 25 26.44 17.87 10.92
CA GLY A 25 27.57 18.23 11.78
C GLY A 25 28.89 17.93 11.07
N ARG A 26 29.75 18.96 10.94
CA ARG A 26 31.12 18.86 10.40
C ARG A 26 31.96 17.86 11.20
N ALA A 27 32.45 16.79 10.56
CA ALA A 27 33.41 15.86 11.16
C ALA A 27 34.85 16.24 10.75
N GLN A 28 35.74 16.42 11.74
CA GLN A 28 37.19 16.47 11.53
C GLN A 28 37.75 15.05 11.37
N GLY A 29 38.73 14.92 10.47
CA GLY A 29 39.24 13.65 9.98
C GLY A 29 39.98 12.82 11.03
N ALA A 30 39.46 11.64 11.32
CA ALA A 30 40.21 10.53 11.88
C ALA A 30 40.45 9.49 10.77
N LYS A 31 41.72 9.07 10.59
CA LYS A 31 42.10 8.00 9.66
C LYS A 31 41.36 6.71 10.05
N LEU A 32 40.39 6.31 9.23
CA LEU A 32 39.70 5.04 9.36
C LEU A 32 40.68 3.91 9.01
N ARG A 33 41.04 3.10 10.02
CA ARG A 33 41.62 1.79 9.78
C ARG A 33 40.59 0.96 9.01
N ALA A 34 41.00 0.34 7.92
CA ALA A 34 40.18 -0.59 7.17
C ALA A 34 39.87 -1.80 8.06
N GLY A 35 38.77 -1.71 8.81
CA GLY A 35 38.13 -2.86 9.43
C GLY A 35 37.68 -3.79 8.30
N SER A 36 37.96 -5.08 8.46
CA SER A 36 37.46 -6.13 7.56
C SER A 36 35.97 -5.90 7.31
N GLN A 37 35.59 -5.63 6.07
CA GLN A 37 34.18 -5.62 5.69
C GLN A 37 33.65 -7.04 5.93
N ALA A 38 32.91 -7.21 7.03
CA ALA A 38 32.07 -8.38 7.20
C ALA A 38 31.14 -8.46 5.99
N ALA A 39 31.03 -9.64 5.38
CA ALA A 39 30.10 -9.88 4.29
C ALA A 39 28.71 -9.32 4.65
N PRO A 40 27.98 -8.69 3.71
CA PRO A 40 26.66 -8.18 4.01
C PRO A 40 25.82 -9.34 4.53
N ALA A 41 25.30 -9.19 5.76
CA ALA A 41 24.47 -10.20 6.38
C ALA A 41 23.34 -10.59 5.42
N ALA A 42 23.10 -11.88 5.24
CA ALA A 42 22.09 -12.39 4.32
C ALA A 42 20.74 -11.70 4.57
N LYS A 43 20.10 -11.23 3.51
CA LYS A 43 18.79 -10.58 3.58
C LYS A 43 17.78 -11.57 4.16
N VAL A 44 17.23 -11.26 5.32
CA VAL A 44 16.16 -12.06 5.93
C VAL A 44 14.85 -11.63 5.28
N CYS A 45 14.24 -12.54 4.52
CA CYS A 45 12.89 -12.38 4.00
C CYS A 45 11.96 -13.37 4.73
N PRO A 46 10.68 -13.03 4.92
CA PRO A 46 9.72 -13.99 5.47
C PRO A 46 9.59 -15.22 4.56
N GLY A 47 9.59 -16.40 5.16
CA GLY A 47 9.26 -17.67 4.50
C GLY A 47 7.87 -18.16 4.91
N ALA A 48 7.72 -19.47 5.15
CA ALA A 48 6.48 -20.02 5.73
C ALA A 48 6.17 -19.46 7.13
N ALA A 49 7.21 -19.06 7.87
CA ALA A 49 7.09 -18.37 9.15
C ALA A 49 8.01 -17.14 9.17
N TRP A 50 7.65 -16.16 10.00
CA TRP A 50 8.48 -15.00 10.26
C TRP A 50 9.61 -15.37 11.23
N ALA A 51 10.83 -15.01 10.87
CA ALA A 51 11.93 -15.01 11.83
C ALA A 51 11.65 -13.97 12.93
N ARG A 52 12.03 -14.29 14.16
CA ARG A 52 11.85 -13.44 15.35
C ARG A 52 13.18 -13.11 16.00
N THR A 53 13.25 -11.96 16.67
CA THR A 53 14.34 -11.58 17.56
C THR A 53 13.81 -10.64 18.65
N THR A 54 14.57 -10.41 19.71
CA THR A 54 14.18 -9.42 20.73
C THR A 54 14.40 -8.00 20.21
N PRO A 55 13.60 -7.00 20.67
CA PRO A 55 13.85 -5.60 20.36
C PRO A 55 15.27 -5.15 20.67
N GLU A 56 15.80 -5.55 21.84
CA GLU A 56 17.11 -5.12 22.31
C GLU A 56 18.25 -5.60 21.40
N ALA A 57 18.13 -6.81 20.84
CA ALA A 57 19.11 -7.38 19.92
C ALA A 57 19.27 -6.57 18.62
N VAL A 58 18.31 -5.71 18.28
CA VAL A 58 18.36 -4.83 17.11
C VAL A 58 18.35 -3.34 17.50
N GLY A 59 18.63 -3.03 18.77
CA GLY A 59 18.73 -1.64 19.26
C GLY A 59 17.39 -0.94 19.51
N TRP A 60 16.29 -1.68 19.60
CA TRP A 60 14.96 -1.14 19.90
C TRP A 60 14.64 -1.21 21.40
N SER A 61 14.02 -0.14 21.92
CA SER A 61 13.64 -0.04 23.33
C SER A 61 12.33 -0.78 23.60
N ARG A 62 12.38 -1.82 24.43
CA ARG A 62 11.18 -2.50 24.94
C ARG A 62 10.25 -1.57 25.70
N ALA A 63 10.79 -0.64 26.50
CA ALA A 63 9.97 0.32 27.24
C ALA A 63 9.10 1.19 26.30
N LYS A 64 9.67 1.63 25.16
CA LYS A 64 8.90 2.39 24.16
C LYS A 64 7.86 1.54 23.44
N LEU A 65 8.15 0.27 23.14
CA LEU A 65 7.18 -0.66 22.55
C LEU A 65 6.03 -0.96 23.53
N SER A 66 6.32 -1.12 24.82
CA SER A 66 5.28 -1.26 25.85
C SER A 66 4.42 0.01 25.98
N ALA A 67 5.00 1.20 25.83
CA ALA A 67 4.24 2.45 25.80
C ALA A 67 3.34 2.54 24.55
N ALA A 68 3.81 2.03 23.40
CA ALA A 68 3.01 1.92 22.18
C ALA A 68 1.83 0.95 22.35
N ASP A 69 2.01 -0.16 23.08
CA ASP A 69 0.89 -1.04 23.45
C ASP A 69 -0.17 -0.32 24.28
N ALA A 70 0.25 0.48 25.26
CA ALA A 70 -0.66 1.25 26.09
C ALA A 70 -1.47 2.25 25.24
N LEU A 71 -0.82 2.94 24.29
CA LEU A 71 -1.51 3.84 23.35
C LEU A 71 -2.43 3.08 22.39
N ALA A 72 -2.01 1.94 21.86
CA ALA A 72 -2.81 1.11 20.97
C ALA A 72 -4.12 0.67 21.65
N LYS A 73 -4.07 0.37 22.96
CA LYS A 73 -5.26 0.07 23.77
C LYS A 73 -6.23 1.25 23.83
N THR A 74 -5.76 2.49 23.99
CA THR A 74 -6.65 3.66 24.06
C THR A 74 -7.32 3.98 22.73
N MET A 75 -6.73 3.54 21.62
CA MET A 75 -7.25 3.76 20.26
C MET A 75 -8.17 2.64 19.76
N ALA A 76 -8.49 1.63 20.60
CA ALA A 76 -9.20 0.43 20.19
C ALA A 76 -8.51 -0.29 18.99
N THR A 77 -7.18 -0.36 19.01
CA THR A 77 -6.40 -1.04 17.96
C THR A 77 -6.49 -2.55 18.12
N ASP A 78 -6.90 -3.25 17.05
CA ASP A 78 -6.98 -4.73 17.04
C ASP A 78 -5.60 -5.40 17.14
N ALA A 79 -4.62 -4.92 16.38
CA ALA A 79 -3.26 -5.46 16.35
C ALA A 79 -2.26 -4.54 15.65
N TYR A 80 -0.97 -4.72 15.95
CA TYR A 80 0.14 -4.25 15.12
C TYR A 80 1.36 -5.17 15.24
N VAL A 81 2.23 -5.15 14.23
CA VAL A 81 3.48 -5.93 14.19
C VAL A 81 4.63 -5.00 13.82
N VAL A 82 5.74 -5.10 14.54
CA VAL A 82 6.97 -4.36 14.22
C VAL A 82 8.00 -5.32 13.66
N VAL A 83 8.48 -5.02 12.46
CA VAL A 83 9.46 -5.81 11.72
C VAL A 83 10.70 -4.96 11.47
N VAL A 84 11.87 -5.48 11.83
CA VAL A 84 13.17 -4.82 11.62
C VAL A 84 14.12 -5.82 11.00
N GLY A 85 14.77 -5.44 9.88
CA GLY A 85 15.71 -6.31 9.18
C GLY A 85 15.10 -7.67 8.77
N GLY A 86 13.79 -7.70 8.46
CA GLY A 86 13.07 -8.93 8.10
C GLY A 86 12.66 -9.83 9.27
N ARG A 87 12.86 -9.38 10.52
CA ARG A 87 12.52 -10.12 11.74
C ARG A 87 11.42 -9.41 12.51
N VAL A 88 10.43 -10.15 12.98
CA VAL A 88 9.42 -9.63 13.92
C VAL A 88 10.10 -9.42 15.28
N ILE A 89 10.01 -8.20 15.80
CA ILE A 89 10.57 -7.85 17.11
C ILE A 89 9.50 -7.57 18.16
N TRP A 90 8.28 -7.27 17.72
CA TRP A 90 7.15 -6.99 18.58
C TRP A 90 5.85 -7.37 17.89
N THR A 91 4.89 -7.87 18.67
CA THR A 91 3.55 -8.16 18.21
C THR A 91 2.60 -7.76 19.31
N TYR A 92 1.61 -6.95 18.96
CA TYR A 92 0.55 -6.51 19.85
C TYR A 92 -0.80 -6.97 19.29
N GLY A 93 -1.70 -7.39 20.17
CA GLY A 93 -3.07 -7.77 19.81
C GLY A 93 -3.17 -9.05 18.97
N ALA A 94 -4.31 -9.24 18.31
CA ALA A 94 -4.64 -10.47 17.58
C ALA A 94 -4.16 -10.42 16.12
N ALA A 95 -2.85 -10.28 15.91
CA ALA A 95 -2.24 -10.05 14.59
C ALA A 95 -2.48 -11.16 13.55
N GLU A 96 -2.83 -12.36 13.99
CA GLU A 96 -3.09 -13.52 13.11
C GLU A 96 -4.58 -13.68 12.76
N LYS A 97 -5.47 -12.88 13.37
CA LYS A 97 -6.90 -12.96 13.11
C LYS A 97 -7.22 -12.37 11.73
N PRO A 98 -7.92 -13.10 10.84
CA PRO A 98 -8.40 -12.53 9.59
C PRO A 98 -9.32 -11.31 9.82
N GLY A 99 -9.12 -10.26 9.04
CA GLY A 99 -9.88 -9.02 9.12
C GLY A 99 -10.11 -8.37 7.75
N ASN A 100 -10.98 -7.37 7.70
CA ASN A 100 -11.23 -6.65 6.45
C ASN A 100 -10.05 -5.73 6.12
N MET A 101 -9.37 -6.00 5.02
CA MET A 101 -8.17 -5.26 4.61
C MET A 101 -8.49 -3.92 3.94
N HIS A 102 -9.75 -3.68 3.55
CA HIS A 102 -10.19 -2.46 2.86
C HIS A 102 -9.22 -2.02 1.74
N SER A 103 -8.64 -0.82 1.83
CA SER A 103 -7.75 -0.27 0.82
C SER A 103 -6.33 -0.85 0.84
N VAL A 104 -5.95 -1.64 1.86
CA VAL A 104 -4.66 -2.36 1.87
C VAL A 104 -4.57 -3.35 0.71
N ARG A 105 -5.71 -3.88 0.23
CA ARG A 105 -5.77 -4.76 -0.95
C ARG A 105 -5.12 -4.14 -2.20
N LYS A 106 -5.15 -2.80 -2.33
CA LYS A 106 -4.56 -2.08 -3.47
C LYS A 106 -3.03 -2.21 -3.49
N SER A 107 -2.39 -2.16 -2.32
CA SER A 107 -0.94 -2.36 -2.19
C SER A 107 -0.54 -3.80 -2.51
N ILE A 108 -1.36 -4.78 -2.09
CA ILE A 108 -1.15 -6.19 -2.44
C ILE A 108 -1.26 -6.39 -3.95
N ALA A 109 -2.30 -5.83 -4.57
CA ALA A 109 -2.43 -5.84 -6.03
C ALA A 109 -1.18 -5.22 -6.67
N SER A 110 -0.77 -4.02 -6.26
CA SER A 110 0.44 -3.37 -6.79
C SER A 110 1.69 -4.27 -6.77
N VAL A 111 1.92 -5.03 -5.68
CA VAL A 111 3.02 -6.01 -5.60
C VAL A 111 2.84 -7.14 -6.61
N LEU A 112 1.64 -7.71 -6.73
CA LEU A 112 1.37 -8.80 -7.68
C LEU A 112 1.56 -8.33 -9.14
N PHE A 113 1.06 -7.14 -9.48
CA PHE A 113 1.25 -6.54 -10.81
C PHE A 113 2.73 -6.22 -11.08
N GLY A 114 3.48 -5.80 -10.06
CA GLY A 114 4.94 -5.64 -10.14
C GLY A 114 5.64 -6.97 -10.49
N ILE A 115 5.30 -8.05 -9.80
CA ILE A 115 5.85 -9.40 -10.08
C ILE A 115 5.51 -9.86 -11.51
N LEU A 116 4.29 -9.59 -11.98
CA LEU A 116 3.90 -9.93 -13.36
C LEU A 116 4.67 -9.11 -14.39
N ALA A 117 4.85 -7.81 -14.15
CA ALA A 117 5.63 -6.93 -15.01
C ALA A 117 7.10 -7.37 -15.08
N ASP A 118 7.73 -7.67 -13.94
CA ASP A 118 9.13 -8.14 -13.88
C ASP A 118 9.32 -9.48 -14.61
N LYS A 119 8.28 -10.33 -14.63
CA LYS A 119 8.25 -11.58 -15.39
C LYS A 119 7.90 -11.40 -16.88
N GLY A 120 7.69 -10.17 -17.36
CA GLY A 120 7.26 -9.90 -18.73
C GLY A 120 5.84 -10.39 -19.06
N LYS A 121 5.03 -10.70 -18.04
CA LYS A 121 3.65 -11.20 -18.18
C LYS A 121 2.58 -10.10 -18.19
N LEU A 122 3.01 -8.86 -17.99
CA LEU A 122 2.16 -7.68 -18.00
C LEU A 122 2.94 -6.53 -18.64
N ASP A 123 2.40 -5.98 -19.72
CA ASP A 123 2.86 -4.68 -20.22
C ASP A 123 2.01 -3.57 -19.61
N ARG A 124 2.64 -2.76 -18.75
CA ARG A 124 1.99 -1.65 -18.04
C ARG A 124 1.49 -0.54 -18.98
N LYS A 125 1.93 -0.55 -20.25
CA LYS A 125 1.48 0.38 -21.29
C LYS A 125 0.23 -0.09 -22.03
N GLN A 126 -0.22 -1.33 -21.82
CA GLN A 126 -1.49 -1.80 -22.38
C GLN A 126 -2.63 -0.88 -21.95
N THR A 127 -3.50 -0.57 -22.91
CA THR A 127 -4.67 0.26 -22.69
C THR A 127 -5.88 -0.60 -22.34
N LEU A 128 -6.89 0.00 -21.69
CA LEU A 128 -8.17 -0.68 -21.46
C LEU A 128 -8.78 -1.22 -22.76
N ALA A 129 -8.67 -0.46 -23.86
CA ALA A 129 -9.08 -0.93 -25.20
C ALA A 129 -8.35 -2.21 -25.62
N SER A 130 -7.03 -2.26 -25.49
CA SER A 130 -6.22 -3.42 -25.90
C SER A 130 -6.50 -4.67 -25.06
N LEU A 131 -6.98 -4.47 -23.83
CA LEU A 131 -7.35 -5.53 -22.90
C LEU A 131 -8.83 -5.93 -23.02
N GLY A 132 -9.59 -5.27 -23.90
CA GLY A 132 -11.03 -5.52 -24.04
C GLY A 132 -11.86 -5.10 -22.81
N ILE A 133 -11.35 -4.18 -21.99
CA ILE A 133 -12.01 -3.73 -20.77
C ILE A 133 -12.93 -2.55 -21.09
N ASP A 134 -14.12 -2.60 -20.49
CA ASP A 134 -15.11 -1.56 -20.52
C ASP A 134 -15.80 -1.46 -19.14
N ASP A 135 -16.63 -0.43 -18.93
CA ASP A 135 -17.41 -0.23 -17.70
C ASP A 135 -18.92 -0.17 -17.98
N ILE A 136 -19.72 -0.21 -16.92
CA ILE A 136 -21.18 -0.04 -17.00
C ILE A 136 -21.49 1.36 -17.52
N GLY A 137 -22.19 1.44 -18.66
CA GLY A 137 -22.48 2.69 -19.35
C GLY A 137 -21.47 3.05 -20.44
N GLY A 138 -20.41 2.25 -20.59
CA GLY A 138 -19.41 2.39 -21.64
C GLY A 138 -18.38 3.47 -21.35
N LEU A 139 -17.12 3.13 -21.57
CA LEU A 139 -16.00 4.05 -21.55
C LEU A 139 -15.97 4.84 -22.86
N SER A 140 -15.76 6.14 -22.75
CA SER A 140 -15.49 6.99 -23.92
C SER A 140 -14.22 6.55 -24.65
N ALA A 141 -14.09 6.96 -25.92
CA ALA A 141 -12.89 6.67 -26.71
C ALA A 141 -11.60 7.11 -26.01
N VAL A 142 -11.63 8.23 -25.28
CA VAL A 142 -10.48 8.73 -24.51
C VAL A 142 -10.20 7.88 -23.28
N GLU A 143 -11.23 7.54 -22.50
CA GLU A 143 -11.10 6.71 -21.29
C GLU A 143 -10.55 5.32 -21.64
N ARG A 144 -10.96 4.74 -22.78
CA ARG A 144 -10.44 3.46 -23.28
C ARG A 144 -8.93 3.48 -23.59
N THR A 145 -8.32 4.65 -23.76
CA THR A 145 -6.86 4.79 -23.93
C THR A 145 -6.08 4.80 -22.61
N ALA A 146 -6.76 4.75 -21.45
CA ALA A 146 -6.08 4.71 -20.17
C ALA A 146 -5.24 3.44 -20.05
N THR A 147 -4.01 3.57 -19.56
CA THR A 147 -3.06 2.45 -19.44
C THR A 147 -3.13 1.80 -18.06
N VAL A 148 -2.72 0.54 -17.97
CA VAL A 148 -2.60 -0.17 -16.67
C VAL A 148 -1.77 0.65 -15.67
N GLN A 149 -0.66 1.25 -16.11
CA GLN A 149 0.16 2.14 -15.26
C GLN A 149 -0.63 3.34 -14.72
N GLN A 150 -1.50 3.93 -15.53
CA GLN A 150 -2.31 5.07 -15.11
C GLN A 150 -3.38 4.67 -14.10
N LEU A 151 -4.03 3.51 -14.27
CA LEU A 151 -4.94 2.99 -13.25
C LEU A 151 -4.17 2.70 -11.94
N MET A 152 -3.01 2.05 -12.00
CA MET A 152 -2.25 1.64 -10.80
C MET A 152 -1.77 2.84 -9.99
N SER A 153 -1.51 3.95 -10.68
CA SER A 153 -1.09 5.22 -10.08
C SER A 153 -2.25 6.15 -9.72
N ALA A 154 -3.52 5.72 -9.88
CA ALA A 154 -4.72 6.54 -9.68
C ALA A 154 -4.72 7.82 -10.54
N ARG A 155 -4.32 7.68 -11.80
CA ARG A 155 -4.16 8.76 -12.80
C ARG A 155 -4.88 8.43 -14.11
N SER A 156 -5.83 7.49 -14.13
CA SER A 156 -6.59 7.20 -15.35
C SER A 156 -7.41 8.41 -15.81
N CYS A 157 -7.86 9.26 -14.87
CA CYS A 157 -8.84 10.31 -15.08
C CYS A 157 -10.22 9.78 -15.55
N ILE A 158 -10.54 8.53 -15.25
CA ILE A 158 -11.87 7.94 -15.40
C ILE A 158 -12.68 8.24 -14.15
N TYR A 159 -13.87 8.81 -14.32
CA TYR A 159 -14.70 9.32 -13.23
C TYR A 159 -16.09 8.67 -13.17
N HIS A 160 -16.13 7.37 -13.43
CA HIS A 160 -17.35 6.57 -13.32
C HIS A 160 -17.70 6.29 -11.85
N PRO A 161 -19.00 6.13 -11.51
CA PRO A 161 -19.40 5.61 -10.20
C PRO A 161 -18.76 4.25 -9.91
N ALA A 162 -18.29 4.03 -8.69
CA ALA A 162 -17.58 2.82 -8.34
C ALA A 162 -18.08 2.22 -7.02
N ALA A 163 -17.98 0.88 -6.92
CA ALA A 163 -18.29 0.19 -5.68
C ALA A 163 -17.41 0.71 -4.52
N TYR A 164 -18.01 0.76 -3.32
CA TYR A 164 -17.39 1.20 -2.06
C TYR A 164 -16.99 2.68 -1.99
N GLU A 165 -17.46 3.55 -2.87
CA GLU A 165 -17.21 4.99 -2.71
C GLU A 165 -17.85 5.55 -1.44
N THR A 166 -17.13 6.47 -0.79
CA THR A 166 -17.69 7.24 0.32
C THR A 166 -18.54 8.39 -0.22
N LYS A 167 -19.45 8.94 0.61
CA LYS A 167 -20.21 10.15 0.26
C LYS A 167 -19.31 11.31 -0.17
N SER A 168 -18.14 11.45 0.46
CA SER A 168 -17.16 12.48 0.09
C SER A 168 -16.57 12.23 -1.29
N MET A 169 -16.23 10.99 -1.64
CA MET A 169 -15.73 10.65 -2.97
C MET A 169 -16.76 10.96 -4.06
N VAL A 170 -18.03 10.60 -3.83
CA VAL A 170 -19.12 10.92 -4.77
C VAL A 170 -19.26 12.43 -4.93
N LYS A 171 -19.28 13.19 -3.84
CA LYS A 171 -19.45 14.65 -3.85
C LYS A 171 -18.32 15.37 -4.61
N HIS A 172 -17.08 14.88 -4.47
CA HIS A 172 -15.90 15.52 -5.07
C HIS A 172 -15.45 14.86 -6.38
N ARG A 173 -16.23 13.92 -6.93
CA ARG A 173 -15.89 13.25 -8.17
C ARG A 173 -15.89 14.29 -9.30
N PRO A 174 -14.77 14.46 -10.04
CA PRO A 174 -14.76 15.35 -11.19
C PRO A 174 -15.75 14.89 -12.26
N ALA A 175 -16.19 15.82 -13.11
CA ALA A 175 -16.96 15.47 -14.29
C ALA A 175 -16.12 14.60 -15.24
N GLY A 176 -16.77 13.65 -15.92
CA GLY A 176 -16.15 12.84 -16.97
C GLY A 176 -15.48 13.72 -18.03
N GLY A 177 -14.31 13.30 -18.51
CA GLY A 177 -13.56 14.05 -19.53
C GLY A 177 -12.91 15.36 -19.06
N SER A 178 -13.02 15.73 -17.78
CA SER A 178 -12.40 16.97 -17.24
C SER A 178 -10.87 16.97 -17.30
N TYR A 179 -10.22 15.80 -17.39
CA TYR A 179 -8.77 15.67 -17.52
C TYR A 179 -8.40 14.54 -18.48
N ARG A 180 -7.29 14.71 -19.20
CA ARG A 180 -6.69 13.63 -19.99
C ARG A 180 -6.00 12.62 -19.09
N ASN A 181 -6.00 11.35 -19.50
CA ASN A 181 -5.34 10.27 -18.78
C ASN A 181 -3.87 10.62 -18.47
N GLY A 182 -3.45 10.32 -17.24
CA GLY A 182 -2.12 10.60 -16.72
C GLY A 182 -1.91 12.02 -16.19
N LYS A 183 -2.83 12.97 -16.42
CA LYS A 183 -2.60 14.39 -16.07
C LYS A 183 -2.89 14.75 -14.62
N ARG A 184 -3.79 14.03 -13.96
CA ARG A 184 -4.17 14.32 -12.58
C ARG A 184 -4.16 13.06 -11.73
N LEU A 185 -3.57 13.15 -10.53
CA LEU A 185 -3.78 12.16 -9.49
C LEU A 185 -5.19 12.34 -8.91
N ASN A 186 -5.99 11.30 -8.94
CA ASN A 186 -7.29 11.25 -8.29
C ASN A 186 -7.49 9.87 -7.68
N TYR A 187 -7.33 9.76 -6.36
CA TYR A 187 -7.61 8.51 -5.67
C TYR A 187 -9.10 8.14 -5.83
N ASN A 188 -9.38 7.10 -6.61
CA ASN A 188 -10.74 6.66 -6.94
C ASN A 188 -10.83 5.14 -6.91
N HIS A 189 -12.03 4.61 -6.66
CA HIS A 189 -12.21 3.15 -6.61
C HIS A 189 -12.36 2.52 -7.99
N CYS A 190 -12.78 3.26 -9.02
CA CYS A 190 -12.91 2.77 -10.39
C CYS A 190 -11.59 2.15 -10.88
N ASP A 191 -10.47 2.88 -10.75
CA ASP A 191 -9.13 2.42 -11.18
C ASP A 191 -8.72 1.10 -10.54
N PHE A 192 -8.83 1.02 -9.22
CA PHE A 192 -8.39 -0.17 -8.49
C PHE A 192 -9.37 -1.34 -8.61
N ASN A 193 -10.66 -1.07 -8.82
CA ASN A 193 -11.64 -2.11 -9.09
C ASN A 193 -11.42 -2.68 -10.50
N ALA A 194 -11.20 -1.82 -11.50
CA ALA A 194 -10.89 -2.24 -12.86
C ALA A 194 -9.62 -3.09 -12.90
N ILE A 195 -8.53 -2.66 -12.24
CA ILE A 195 -7.29 -3.47 -12.15
C ILE A 195 -7.55 -4.87 -11.60
N ALA A 196 -8.47 -5.00 -10.64
CA ALA A 196 -8.79 -6.28 -10.03
C ALA A 196 -9.67 -7.20 -10.89
N THR A 197 -10.12 -6.81 -12.09
CA THR A 197 -10.99 -7.65 -12.94
C THR A 197 -10.25 -8.43 -14.02
N PHE A 198 -9.03 -8.05 -14.41
CA PHE A 198 -8.36 -8.63 -15.58
C PHE A 198 -7.09 -9.44 -15.28
N TYR A 199 -6.83 -9.76 -14.00
CA TYR A 199 -5.82 -10.73 -13.52
C TYR A 199 -6.24 -11.35 -12.18
#